data_AF-A0A962H8J9-F1
#
_entry.id   AF-A0A962H8J9-F1
#
_cell.length_a   1.000
_cell.length_b   1.000
_cell.length_c   1.000
_cell.angle_alpha   90.00
_cell.angle_beta   90.00
_cell.angle_gamma   90.00
#
_symmetry.space_group_name_H-M   'P 1'
#
loop_
_entity.id
_entity.type
_entity.pdbx_description
1 polymer ?
#
loop_
_entity_poly.entity_id
_entity_poly.type
_entity_poly.pdbx_seq_one_letter_code
_entity_poly.pdbx_strand_id
1 'polypeptide(L)' 'HGTGVERVFQSHSPAIASVEVKRRGKVRAAKLYYLRDLSGKKARIREDLTATREAALKAAEAKASAKSAESAE' A
#
# COMPACT_ATOMS: atom_id res chain seq x y z
N HIS A 1 -2.54 -21.44 -16.97
CA HIS A 1 -2.01 -20.09 -17.16
C HIS A 1 -1.03 -19.76 -16.04
N GLY A 2 0.27 -19.98 -16.23
CA GLY A 2 1.29 -19.91 -15.17
C GLY A 2 2.53 -19.09 -15.56
N THR A 3 2.44 -18.29 -16.61
CA THR A 3 3.54 -17.49 -17.14
C THR A 3 3.45 -16.07 -16.62
N GLY A 4 4.55 -15.53 -16.09
CA GLY A 4 4.64 -14.14 -15.65
C GLY A 4 4.53 -13.19 -16.85
N VAL A 5 3.72 -12.14 -16.74
CA VAL A 5 3.54 -11.13 -17.78
C VAL A 5 3.82 -9.75 -17.21
N GLU A 6 4.66 -8.99 -17.91
CA GLU A 6 4.91 -7.58 -17.62
C GLU A 6 4.25 -6.70 -18.68
N ARG A 7 3.75 -5.53 -18.25
CA ARG A 7 3.13 -4.54 -19.13
C ARG A 7 3.62 -3.15 -18.75
N VAL A 8 3.86 -2.32 -19.76
CA VAL A 8 4.16 -0.90 -19.60
C VAL A 8 2.96 -0.11 -20.08
N PHE A 9 2.54 0.85 -19.27
CA PHE A 9 1.38 1.69 -19.52
C PHE A 9 1.80 3.15 -19.51
N GLN A 10 1.35 3.92 -20.48
CA GLN A 10 1.53 5.37 -20.52
C GLN A 10 0.50 6.03 -19.59
N SER A 11 0.96 6.94 -18.73
CA SER A 11 0.13 7.53 -17.67
C SER A 11 -1.10 8.33 -18.16
N HIS A 12 -1.04 8.89 -19.36
CA HIS A 12 -2.10 9.73 -19.93
C HIS A 12 -2.73 9.10 -21.19
N SER A 13 -2.65 7.78 -21.34
CA SER A 13 -3.24 7.11 -22.50
C SER A 13 -4.77 7.05 -22.39
N PRO A 14 -5.52 7.35 -23.46
CA PRO A 14 -6.97 7.19 -23.48
C PRO A 14 -7.42 5.72 -23.44
N ALA A 15 -6.49 4.77 -23.66
CA ALA A 15 -6.80 3.34 -23.58
C ALA A 15 -6.97 2.83 -22.12
N ILE A 16 -6.64 3.64 -21.11
CA ILE A 16 -6.69 3.27 -19.70
C ILE A 16 -7.82 4.06 -19.03
N ALA A 17 -8.80 3.36 -18.46
CA ALA A 17 -9.94 3.99 -17.78
C ALA A 17 -9.56 4.59 -16.40
N SER A 18 -8.92 3.80 -15.54
CA SER A 18 -8.50 4.23 -14.21
C SER A 18 -7.35 3.39 -13.65
N VAL A 19 -6.65 3.91 -12.65
CA VAL A 19 -5.61 3.21 -11.91
C VAL A 19 -5.93 3.31 -10.42
N GLU A 20 -6.19 2.16 -9.79
CA GLU A 20 -6.53 2.07 -8.37
C GLU A 20 -5.43 1.33 -7.59
N VAL A 21 -5.02 1.90 -6.45
CA VAL A 21 -4.05 1.27 -5.56
C VAL A 21 -4.75 0.23 -4.69
N LYS A 22 -4.60 -1.05 -5.02
CA LYS A 22 -5.19 -2.15 -4.23
C LYS A 22 -4.52 -2.34 -2.87
N ARG A 23 -3.19 -2.24 -2.82
CA ARG A 23 -2.38 -2.42 -1.61
C ARG A 23 -1.03 -1.72 -1.76
N ARG A 24 -0.45 -1.25 -0.66
CA ARG A 24 0.88 -0.64 -0.64
C ARG A 24 1.91 -1.70 -0.23
N GLY A 25 2.96 -1.88 -1.03
CA GLY A 25 4.04 -2.80 -0.73
C GLY A 25 5.25 -2.08 -0.11
N LYS A 26 5.88 -2.69 0.90
CA LYS A 26 7.12 -2.16 1.48
C LYS A 26 8.31 -2.60 0.62
N VAL A 27 8.98 -1.64 -0.01
CA VAL A 27 10.14 -1.85 -0.88
C VAL A 27 11.27 -0.87 -0.53
N ARG A 28 12.50 -1.22 -0.90
CA ARG A 28 13.70 -0.40 -0.64
C ARG A 28 14.28 0.27 -1.90
N ALA A 29 13.86 -0.18 -3.08
CA ALA A 29 14.33 0.31 -4.36
C ALA A 29 13.17 0.89 -5.18
N ALA A 30 13.44 1.94 -5.96
CA ALA A 30 12.45 2.55 -6.85
C ALA A 30 12.12 1.67 -8.07
N LYS A 31 13.11 0.92 -8.57
CA LYS A 31 12.97 -0.02 -9.69
C LYS A 31 13.11 -1.45 -9.16
N LEU A 32 12.10 -2.29 -9.44
CA LEU A 32 11.99 -3.64 -8.85
C LEU A 32 12.40 -4.76 -9.82
N TYR A 33 13.42 -4.51 -10.66
CA TYR A 33 13.86 -5.49 -11.67
C TYR A 33 14.31 -6.82 -11.09
N TYR A 34 14.79 -6.83 -9.84
CA TYR A 34 15.16 -8.07 -9.14
C TYR A 34 14.00 -9.06 -8.99
N LEU A 35 12.74 -8.62 -9.13
CA LEU A 35 11.59 -9.52 -9.08
C LEU A 35 11.47 -10.41 -10.32
N ARG A 36 12.11 -10.04 -11.44
CA ARG A 36 12.08 -10.80 -12.70
C ARG A 36 12.72 -12.18 -12.55
N ASP A 37 13.78 -12.26 -11.75
CA ASP A 37 14.55 -13.48 -11.53
C ASP A 37 13.99 -14.32 -10.37
N LEU A 38 13.00 -13.81 -9.64
CA LEU A 38 12.41 -14.46 -8.47
C LEU A 38 11.08 -15.12 -8.83
N SER A 39 10.81 -16.28 -8.21
CA SER A 39 9.54 -16.99 -8.37
C SER A 39 8.95 -17.44 -7.03
N GLY A 40 7.65 -17.73 -7.04
CA GLY A 40 6.91 -18.26 -5.88
C GLY A 40 6.90 -17.31 -4.68
N LYS A 41 7.13 -17.85 -3.48
CA LYS A 41 7.11 -17.08 -2.21
C LYS A 41 8.16 -15.96 -2.18
N LYS A 42 9.29 -16.12 -2.89
CA LYS A 42 10.39 -15.16 -2.91
C LYS A 42 10.04 -13.87 -3.67
N ALA A 43 9.17 -13.96 -4.68
CA ALA A 43 8.72 -12.79 -5.45
C ALA A 43 7.62 -11.99 -4.74
N ARG A 44 7.07 -12.47 -3.61
CA ARG A 44 5.97 -11.82 -2.91
C ARG A 44 6.48 -10.63 -2.08
N ILE A 45 6.08 -9.42 -2.45
CA ILE A 45 6.32 -8.21 -1.66
C ILE A 45 5.41 -8.20 -0.41
N ARG A 46 5.98 -7.85 0.74
CA ARG A 46 5.24 -7.63 1.99
C ARG A 46 4.48 -6.32 1.96
N GLU A 47 3.32 -6.30 2.59
CA GLU A 47 2.48 -5.11 2.68
C GLU A 47 3.07 -4.08 3.65
N ASP A 48 2.89 -2.81 3.33
CA ASP A 48 3.27 -1.69 4.18
C ASP A 48 2.09 -1.28 5.08
N LEU A 49 2.20 -1.67 6.36
CA LEU A 49 1.19 -1.41 7.39
C LEU A 49 1.43 -0.11 8.16
N THR A 50 2.39 0.71 7.75
CA THR A 50 2.70 1.98 8.43
C THR A 50 1.54 2.96 8.35
N ALA A 51 0.97 3.15 7.16
CA ALA A 51 -0.14 4.08 6.94
C ALA A 51 -1.41 3.69 7.72
N THR A 52 -1.73 2.40 7.81
CA THR A 52 -2.87 1.92 8.61
C THR A 52 -2.61 2.07 10.10
N ARG A 53 -1.37 1.83 10.55
CA ARG A 53 -0.98 2.04 11.95
C ARG A 53 -1.03 3.51 12.33
N GLU A 54 -0.53 4.41 11.48
CA GLU A 54 -0.60 5.86 11.69
C GLU A 54 -2.05 6.36 11.73
N ALA A 55 -2.90 5.88 10.83
CA ALA A 55 -4.33 6.20 10.86
C ALA A 55 -5.00 5.70 12.15
N ALA A 56 -4.65 4.50 12.62
CA ALA A 56 -5.15 3.95 13.87
C ALA A 56 -4.67 4.74 15.10
N LEU A 57 -3.40 5.18 15.12
CA LEU A 57 -2.85 6.02 16.19
C LEU A 57 -3.55 7.38 16.24
N LYS A 58 -3.71 8.06 15.09
CA LYS A 58 -4.45 9.33 15.00
C LYS A 58 -5.91 9.18 15.42
N ALA A 59 -6.55 8.07 15.06
CA ALA A 59 -7.92 7.77 15.50
C ALA A 59 -8.01 7.48 17.01
N ALA A 60 -6.98 6.88 17.61
CA ALA A 60 -6.92 6.63 19.05
C ALA A 60 -6.68 7.93 19.84
N GLU A 61 -5.80 8.80 19.35
CA GLU A 61 -5.55 10.13 19.93
C GLU A 61 -6.80 11.01 19.90
N ALA A 62 -7.51 11.03 18.76
CA ALA A 62 -8.78 11.76 18.63
C ALA A 62 -9.88 11.22 19.56
N LYS A 63 -9.92 9.90 19.81
CA LYS A 63 -10.85 9.28 20.76
C LYS A 63 -10.45 9.55 22.21
N ALA A 64 -9.15 9.61 22.52
CA ALA A 64 -8.66 9.94 23.85
C ALA A 64 -8.95 11.39 24.22
N SER A 65 -8.78 12.34 23.28
CA SER A 65 -9.13 13.74 23.49
C SER A 65 -10.65 13.97 23.66
N ALA A 66 -11.48 13.16 23.00
CA ALA A 66 -12.92 13.21 23.17
C ALA A 66 -13.35 12.69 24.55
N LYS A 67 -12.74 11.60 25.02
CA LYS A 67 -13.06 10.98 26.33
C LYS A 67 -12.64 11.85 27.52
N SER A 68 -11.56 12.62 27.39
CA SER A 68 -11.14 13.58 28.43
C SER A 68 -12.04 14.81 28.53
N ALA A 69 -12.71 15.21 27.44
CA ALA A 69 -13.67 16.31 27.44
C ALA A 69 -15.01 15.92 28.08
N GLU A 70 -15.43 14.66 27.89
CA GLU A 70 -16.67 14.10 28.46
C GLU A 70 -16.56 13.73 29.95
N SER A 71 -15.36 13.71 30.52
CA SER A 71 -15.12 13.40 31.95
C SER A 71 -14.94 14.64 32.85
N ALA A 72 -15.05 15.84 32.27
CA ALA A 72 -14.89 17.12 32.96
C ALA A 72 -16.22 17.86 33.22
N GLU A 73 -17.35 17.22 32.88
CA GLU A 73 -18.71 17.63 33.24
C GLU A 73 -19.30 16.61 34.24
#